data_AF-A0AAU6P2C6-F1
#
_entry.id   AF-A0AAU6P2C6-F1
#
_cell.length_a   1.000
_cell.length_b   1.000
_cell.length_c   1.000
_cell.angle_alpha   90.00
_cell.angle_beta   90.00
_cell.angle_gamma   90.00
#
_symmetry.space_group_name_H-M   'P 1'
#
loop_
_entity.id
_entity.type
_entity.pdbx_description
1 polymer ?
#
loop_
_entity_poly.entity_id
_entity_poly.type
_entity_poly.pdbx_seq_one_letter_code
_entity_poly.pdbx_strand_id
1 'polypeptide(L)'
;MIQEATFLFIGTTEVVFILFIVVMVFGADKIPEIAKGMGKGLRMLRDASNDIKSEITKSAEKNGIDTSITKDVQDELNKVKDDLEDFTGSVRRKM
;
A
#
# COMPACT_ATOMS: atom_id res chain seq x y z
N MET A 1 0.45 -41.29 15.60
CA MET A 1 1.58 -40.81 14.79
C MET A 1 1.08 -39.62 14.01
N ILE A 2 1.36 -38.43 14.53
CA ILE A 2 0.75 -37.18 14.07
C ILE A 2 1.60 -36.69 12.90
N GLN A 3 0.95 -36.49 11.76
CA GLN A 3 1.52 -35.84 10.60
C GLN A 3 1.56 -34.34 10.88
N GLU A 4 2.61 -33.90 11.56
CA GLU A 4 2.93 -32.49 11.73
C GLU A 4 3.28 -31.95 10.34
N ALA A 5 2.33 -31.20 9.78
CA ALA A 5 2.47 -30.65 8.45
C ALA A 5 3.57 -29.57 8.46
N THR A 6 4.67 -29.86 7.77
CA THR A 6 5.78 -28.98 7.43
C THR A 6 5.35 -27.87 6.46
N PHE A 7 4.25 -27.17 6.74
CA PHE A 7 3.77 -26.04 5.93
C PHE A 7 4.73 -24.83 5.94
N LEU A 8 5.69 -24.79 6.87
CA LEU A 8 6.70 -23.72 6.94
C LEU A 8 7.92 -23.98 6.05
N PHE A 9 8.13 -25.21 5.58
CA PHE A 9 9.25 -25.59 4.71
C PHE A 9 8.76 -26.18 3.39
N ILE A 10 7.86 -25.46 2.70
CA ILE A 10 7.38 -25.88 1.38
C ILE A 10 8.49 -25.60 0.36
N GLY A 11 9.12 -26.66 -0.16
CA GLY A 11 10.09 -26.56 -1.23
C GLY A 11 9.44 -26.34 -2.59
N THR A 12 10.26 -26.09 -3.61
CA THR A 12 9.79 -25.85 -4.98
C THR A 12 8.97 -27.02 -5.52
N THR A 13 9.33 -28.26 -5.18
CA THR A 13 8.63 -29.47 -5.63
C THR A 13 7.22 -29.55 -5.05
N GLU A 14 7.05 -29.27 -3.76
CA GLU A 14 5.74 -29.27 -3.11
C GLU A 14 4.83 -28.18 -3.67
N VAL A 15 5.37 -26.97 -3.93
CA VAL A 15 4.61 -25.89 -4.58
C VAL A 15 4.12 -26.32 -5.97
N VAL A 16 4.99 -26.93 -6.78
CA VAL A 16 4.61 -27.41 -8.12
C VAL A 16 3.53 -28.49 -8.04
N PHE A 17 3.60 -29.40 -7.06
CA PHE A 17 2.59 -30.43 -6.87
C PHE A 17 1.23 -29.86 -6.48
N ILE A 18 1.20 -28.87 -5.59
CA ILE A 18 -0.03 -28.16 -5.22
C ILE A 18 -0.60 -27.42 -6.43
N LEU A 19 0.22 -26.70 -7.20
CA LEU A 19 -0.21 -26.03 -8.42
C LEU A 19 -0.78 -27.02 -9.45
N PHE A 20 -0.21 -28.22 -9.56
CA PHE A 20 -0.73 -29.26 -10.43
C PHE A 20 -2.14 -29.71 -10.02
N ILE A 21 -2.38 -29.93 -8.73
CA ILE A 21 -3.72 -30.25 -8.22
C ILE A 21 -4.70 -29.11 -8.50
N VAL A 22 -4.31 -27.86 -8.26
CA VAL A 22 -5.13 -26.68 -8.54
C VAL A 22 -5.50 -26.63 -10.03
N VAL A 23 -4.55 -26.89 -10.93
CA VAL A 23 -4.80 -26.95 -12.38
C VAL A 23 -5.73 -28.12 -12.75
N MET A 24 -5.68 -29.27 -12.09
CA MET A 24 -6.63 -30.36 -12.35
C MET A 24 -8.05 -30.01 -11.91
N VAL A 25 -8.22 -29.29 -10.79
CA VAL A 25 -9.54 -28.91 -10.27
C VAL A 25 -10.16 -27.79 -11.09
N PHE A 26 -9.39 -26.73 -11.38
CA PHE A 26 -9.90 -25.54 -12.05
C PHE A 26 -9.69 -25.56 -13.57
N GLY A 27 -8.77 -26.36 -14.09
CA GLY A 27 -8.34 -26.34 -15.49
C GLY A 27 -7.22 -25.32 -15.76
N ALA A 28 -6.32 -25.64 -16.68
CA ALA A 28 -5.18 -24.78 -17.03
C ALA A 28 -5.60 -23.41 -17.60
N ASP A 29 -6.74 -23.35 -18.29
CA ASP A 29 -7.23 -22.13 -18.92
C ASP A 29 -7.94 -21.18 -17.95
N LYS A 30 -8.43 -21.68 -16.81
CA LYS A 30 -9.20 -20.87 -15.85
C LYS A 30 -8.34 -19.96 -14.99
N ILE A 31 -7.12 -20.37 -14.65
CA ILE A 31 -6.22 -19.53 -13.85
C ILE A 31 -5.85 -18.24 -14.61
N PRO A 32 -5.41 -18.27 -15.89
CA PRO A 32 -5.18 -17.06 -16.68
C PRO A 32 -6.43 -16.22 -16.92
N GLU A 33 -7.59 -16.85 -17.10
CA GLU A 33 -8.87 -16.16 -17.30
C GLU A 33 -9.27 -15.35 -16.05
N ILE A 34 -9.18 -15.96 -14.86
CA ILE A 34 -9.42 -15.31 -13.57
C ILE A 34 -8.41 -14.19 -13.34
N ALA A 35 -7.11 -14.42 -13.57
CA ALA A 35 -6.08 -13.40 -13.41
C ALA A 35 -6.32 -12.18 -14.33
N LYS A 36 -6.72 -12.41 -15.59
CA LYS A 36 -7.09 -11.33 -16.52
C LYS A 36 -8.34 -10.57 -16.06
N GLY A 37 -9.35 -11.28 -15.56
CA GLY A 37 -10.58 -10.69 -15.02
C GLY A 37 -10.31 -9.82 -13.78
N MET A 38 -9.58 -10.37 -12.81
CA MET A 38 -9.16 -9.65 -11.61
C MET A 38 -8.27 -8.46 -11.92
N GLY A 39 -7.32 -8.60 -12.85
CA GLY A 39 -6.44 -7.51 -13.27
C GLY A 39 -7.20 -6.35 -13.91
N LYS A 40 -8.19 -6.64 -14.75
CA LYS A 40 -9.11 -5.62 -15.29
C LYS A 40 -9.93 -4.97 -14.17
N GLY A 41 -10.45 -5.76 -13.23
CA GLY A 41 -11.17 -5.28 -12.05
C GLY A 41 -10.34 -4.30 -11.21
N LEU A 42 -9.16 -4.72 -10.78
CA LEU A 42 -8.20 -3.89 -10.02
C LEU A 42 -7.83 -2.61 -10.76
N ARG A 43 -7.64 -2.68 -12.08
CA ARG A 43 -7.37 -1.49 -12.90
C ARG A 43 -8.54 -0.52 -12.90
N MET A 44 -9.77 -1.01 -13.14
CA MET A 44 -10.97 -0.17 -13.11
C MET A 44 -11.19 0.48 -11.73
N LEU A 45 -10.98 -0.28 -10.65
CA LEU A 45 -11.06 0.25 -9.29
C LEU A 45 -10.01 1.35 -9.05
N ARG A 46 -8.77 1.13 -9.50
CA ARG A 46 -7.68 2.12 -9.37
C ARG A 46 -7.98 3.39 -10.16
N ASP A 47 -8.43 3.25 -11.40
CA ASP A 47 -8.70 4.37 -12.28
C ASP A 47 -9.89 5.19 -11.74
N ALA A 48 -10.99 4.55 -11.35
CA ALA A 48 -12.11 5.21 -10.68
C ALA A 48 -11.71 5.89 -9.36
N SER A 49 -10.87 5.23 -8.55
CA SER A 49 -10.36 5.83 -7.31
C SER A 49 -9.50 7.06 -7.56
N ASN A 50 -8.68 7.04 -8.61
CA ASN A 50 -7.85 8.19 -9.01
C ASN A 50 -8.69 9.35 -9.53
N ASP A 51 -9.73 9.07 -10.31
CA ASP A 51 -10.65 10.09 -10.80
C ASP A 51 -11.38 10.77 -9.64
N ILE A 52 -11.91 9.98 -8.70
CA ILE A 52 -12.53 10.49 -7.46
C ILE A 52 -11.52 11.33 -6.66
N LYS A 53 -10.30 10.83 -6.46
CA LYS A 53 -9.25 11.57 -5.74
C LYS A 53 -8.95 12.90 -6.43
N SER A 54 -8.82 12.91 -7.75
CA SER A 54 -8.57 14.11 -8.55
C SER A 54 -9.72 15.10 -8.48
N GLU A 55 -10.97 14.63 -8.55
CA GLU A 55 -12.15 15.49 -8.40
C GLU A 55 -12.27 16.07 -6.99
N ILE A 56 -11.96 15.30 -5.95
CA ILE A 56 -11.94 15.78 -4.56
C ILE A 56 -10.85 16.83 -4.39
N THR A 57 -9.63 16.59 -4.88
CA THR A 57 -8.54 17.57 -4.81
C THR A 57 -8.91 18.85 -5.56
N LYS A 58 -9.43 18.75 -6.78
CA LYS A 58 -9.84 19.89 -7.59
C LYS A 58 -11.04 20.64 -6.99
N SER A 59 -11.96 19.93 -6.34
CA SER A 59 -13.08 20.52 -5.60
C SER A 59 -12.63 21.20 -4.32
N ALA A 60 -11.68 20.64 -3.57
CA ALA A 60 -11.09 21.27 -2.39
C ALA A 60 -10.32 22.56 -2.77
N GLU A 61 -9.57 22.53 -3.87
CA GLU A 61 -8.86 23.69 -4.42
C GLU A 61 -9.85 24.77 -4.92
N LYS A 62 -10.94 24.37 -5.59
CA LYS A 62 -11.98 25.28 -6.11
C LYS A 62 -12.90 25.87 -5.02
N ASN A 63 -13.06 25.21 -3.87
CA ASN A 63 -13.85 25.70 -2.73
C ASN A 63 -13.01 26.47 -1.68
N GLY A 64 -11.75 26.79 -1.98
CA GLY A 64 -10.94 27.63 -1.11
C GLY A 64 -10.56 27.00 0.22
N ILE A 65 -10.39 25.67 0.28
CA ILE A 65 -9.50 25.11 1.31
C ILE A 65 -8.09 25.47 0.87
N ASP A 66 -7.69 26.66 1.30
CA ASP A 66 -6.47 27.32 0.90
C ASP A 66 -5.30 26.43 1.34
N THR A 67 -4.62 25.82 0.35
CA THR A 67 -3.40 25.05 0.60
C THR A 67 -2.30 25.95 1.17
N SER A 68 -2.46 27.28 1.11
CA SER A 68 -1.68 28.24 1.88
C SER A 68 -1.74 27.95 3.38
N ILE A 69 -2.91 27.70 3.98
CA ILE A 69 -3.03 27.44 5.43
C ILE A 69 -2.28 26.16 5.81
N THR A 70 -2.33 25.12 4.99
CA THR A 70 -1.56 23.89 5.26
C THR A 70 -0.06 24.11 5.05
N LYS A 71 0.36 24.90 4.05
CA LYS A 71 1.78 25.23 3.80
C LYS A 71 2.36 26.15 4.86
N ASP A 72 1.63 27.19 5.27
CA ASP A 72 2.02 28.15 6.30
C ASP A 72 2.13 27.43 7.66
N VAL A 73 1.17 26.55 7.99
CA VAL A 73 1.24 25.70 9.19
C VAL A 73 2.41 24.71 9.09
N GLN A 74 2.68 24.11 7.92
CA GLN A 74 3.83 23.21 7.73
C GLN A 74 5.18 23.93 7.89
N ASP A 75 5.29 25.14 7.36
CA ASP A 75 6.50 25.98 7.42
C ASP A 75 6.75 26.50 8.85
N GLU A 76 5.69 26.79 9.60
CA GLU A 76 5.78 27.17 11.02
C GLU A 76 6.12 25.95 11.90
N LEU A 77 5.53 24.78 11.61
CA LEU A 77 5.84 23.52 12.30
C LEU A 77 7.29 23.06 12.07
N ASN A 78 7.84 23.28 10.87
CA ASN A 78 9.25 22.94 10.59
C ASN A 78 10.22 23.79 11.42
N LYS A 79 9.95 25.10 11.57
CA LYS A 79 10.76 25.98 12.44
C LYS A 79 10.71 25.55 13.90
N VAL A 80 9.53 25.23 14.41
CA VAL A 80 9.36 24.73 15.78
C VAL A 80 10.09 23.40 15.99
N LYS A 81 10.12 22.54 14.97
CA LYS A 81 10.84 21.25 15.01
C LYS A 81 12.35 21.43 15.03
N ASP A 82 12.88 22.37 14.24
CA ASP A 82 14.32 22.71 14.23
C ASP A 82 14.75 23.29 15.59
N ASP A 83 13.95 24.21 16.16
CA ASP A 83 14.20 24.73 17.51
C ASP A 83 14.18 23.61 18.57
N LEU A 84 13.19 22.71 18.50
CA LEU A 84 13.10 21.54 19.39
C LEU A 84 14.29 20.59 19.21
N GLU A 85 14.77 20.38 17.99
CA GLU A 85 15.95 19.54 17.72
C GLU A 85 17.22 20.16 18.33
N ASP A 86 17.38 21.48 18.26
CA ASP A 86 18.48 22.19 18.90
C ASP A 86 18.40 22.15 20.44
N PHE A 87 17.21 22.31 21.02
CA PHE A 87 17.01 22.16 22.47
C PHE A 87 17.24 20.71 22.94
N THR A 88 16.69 19.72 22.24
CA THR A 88 16.84 18.30 22.59
C THR A 88 18.26 17.79 22.32
N GLY A 89 18.91 18.28 21.26
CA GLY A 89 20.28 17.98 20.89
C GLY A 89 21.26 18.54 21.91
N SER A 90 20.96 19.71 22.50
CA SER A 90 21.73 20.29 23.60
C SER A 90 21.61 19.49 24.90
N VAL A 91 20.44 18.90 25.18
CA VAL A 91 20.23 18.01 26.34
C VAL A 91 20.86 16.64 26.10
N ARG A 92 20.75 16.09 24.88
CA ARG A 92 21.37 14.82 24.47
C ARG A 92 22.89 14.87 24.41
N ARG A 93 23.48 16.06 24.26
CA ARG A 93 24.93 16.29 24.22
C ARG A 93 25.53 16.55 25.60
N LYS A 94 24.71 16.87 26.61
CA LYS A 94 25.14 17.20 27.97
C LYS A 94 24.85 16.08 29.00
N MET A 95 24.21 15.00 28.56
CA MET A 95 24.21 13.68 29.21
C MET A 95 25.15 12.74 28.45
#